data_AF-A0A7H4LVH9-F1
#
_entry.id   AF-A0A7H4LVH9-F1
#
_cell.length_a   1.000
_cell.length_b   1.000
_cell.length_c   1.000
_cell.angle_alpha   90.00
_cell.angle_beta   90.00
_cell.angle_gamma   90.00
#
_symmetry.space_group_name_H-M   'P 1'
#
loop_
_entity.id
_entity.type
_entity.pdbx_description
1 polymer ?
#
loop_
_entity_poly.entity_id
_entity_poly.type
_entity_poly.pdbx_seq_one_letter_code
_entity_poly.pdbx_strand_id
1 'polypeptide(L)'
;MMMDYHAAVRGAFFDIAGVAESADDIARQARYLEDGVLFLRDGRIQALLPWQEGERFLHPQKAIATCAVSYCCRGLSMPTSTIRKPR
;
A
#
# COMPACT_ATOMS: atom_id res chain seq x y z
N MET A 1 9.24 -13.12 -16.63
CA MET A 1 7.82 -13.36 -16.31
C MET A 1 7.21 -12.03 -15.92
N MET A 2 6.09 -11.66 -16.53
CA MET A 2 5.40 -10.40 -16.29
C MET A 2 4.30 -10.64 -15.26
N MET A 3 4.19 -9.80 -14.23
CA MET A 3 3.08 -9.92 -13.29
C MET A 3 1.80 -9.39 -13.93
N ASP A 4 0.70 -10.11 -13.76
CA ASP A 4 -0.62 -9.70 -14.24
C ASP A 4 -1.31 -8.82 -13.17
N TYR A 5 -1.23 -7.50 -13.37
CA TYR A 5 -1.79 -6.47 -12.48
C TYR A 5 -2.67 -5.48 -13.26
N HIS A 6 -3.64 -4.84 -12.61
CA HIS A 6 -4.50 -3.81 -13.21
C HIS A 6 -3.93 -2.40 -13.06
N ALA A 7 -3.38 -2.08 -11.89
CA ALA A 7 -2.74 -0.81 -11.60
C ALA A 7 -1.46 -1.01 -10.78
N ALA A 8 -0.52 -0.08 -10.94
CA ALA A 8 0.69 0.00 -10.14
C ALA A 8 0.80 1.41 -9.54
N VAL A 9 1.14 1.49 -8.26
CA VAL A 9 1.33 2.76 -7.54
C VAL A 9 2.76 2.81 -7.01
N ARG A 10 3.52 3.83 -7.37
CA ARG A 10 4.89 4.07 -6.86
C ARG A 10 4.87 5.20 -5.84
N GLY A 11 5.62 5.05 -4.75
CA GLY A 11 5.78 6.10 -3.75
C GLY A 11 6.35 5.55 -2.44
N ALA A 12 6.28 6.37 -1.39
CA ALA A 12 6.62 5.93 -0.05
C ALA A 12 5.44 5.16 0.56
N PHE A 13 5.71 4.03 1.22
CA PHE A 13 4.71 3.19 1.87
C PHE A 13 5.06 2.99 3.34
N PHE A 14 4.06 3.05 4.19
CA PHE A 14 4.16 2.70 5.60
C PHE A 14 3.04 1.73 5.98
N ASP A 15 3.39 0.60 6.56
CA ASP A 15 2.42 -0.37 7.08
C ASP A 15 2.90 -1.11 8.33
N ILE A 16 1.97 -1.76 9.02
CA ILE A 16 2.27 -2.65 10.15
C ILE A 16 2.06 -4.07 9.65
N ALA A 17 3.14 -4.86 9.54
CA ALA A 17 3.17 -6.14 8.84
C ALA A 17 2.25 -7.21 9.44
N GLY A 18 1.90 -7.09 10.72
CA GLY A 18 1.07 -8.04 11.44
C GLY A 18 0.19 -7.39 12.50
N VAL A 19 -0.43 -8.23 13.31
CA VAL A 19 -1.14 -7.78 14.51
C VAL A 19 -0.11 -7.64 15.63
N ALA A 20 -0.11 -6.48 16.28
CA ALA A 20 0.71 -6.20 17.44
C ALA A 20 -0.16 -6.18 18.70
N GLU A 21 0.33 -6.78 19.78
CA GLU A 21 -0.37 -6.83 21.07
C GLU A 21 0.17 -5.79 22.07
N SER A 22 1.33 -5.20 21.78
CA SER A 22 1.97 -4.15 22.58
C SER A 22 2.50 -3.00 21.72
N ALA A 23 2.83 -1.87 22.36
CA ALA A 23 3.43 -0.73 21.68
C ALA A 23 4.81 -1.05 21.08
N ASP A 24 5.63 -1.83 21.80
CA ASP A 24 6.92 -2.30 21.31
C ASP A 24 6.76 -3.23 20.09
N ASP A 25 5.70 -4.05 20.06
CA ASP A 25 5.41 -4.90 18.91
C ASP A 25 5.00 -4.08 17.68
N ILE A 26 4.30 -2.96 17.86
CA ILE A 26 3.99 -2.04 16.75
C ILE A 26 5.29 -1.54 16.11
N ALA A 27 6.25 -1.10 16.92
CA ALA A 27 7.53 -0.60 16.40
C ALA A 27 8.31 -1.70 15.67
N ARG A 28 8.26 -2.94 16.16
CA ARG A 28 8.92 -4.10 15.52
C ARG A 28 8.25 -4.54 14.22
N GLN A 29 6.94 -4.35 14.12
CA GLN A 29 6.15 -4.74 12.95
C GLN A 29 5.98 -3.61 11.94
N ALA A 30 6.31 -2.38 12.31
CA ALA A 30 6.30 -1.23 11.42
C ALA A 30 7.31 -1.43 10.29
N ARG A 31 6.84 -1.24 9.07
CA ARG A 31 7.67 -1.28 7.86
C ARG A 31 7.51 0.03 7.13
N TYR A 32 8.65 0.58 6.72
CA TYR A 32 8.71 1.76 5.88
C TYR A 32 9.49 1.44 4.62
N LEU A 33 8.91 1.76 3.47
CA LEU A 33 9.49 1.63 2.15
C LEU A 33 9.47 3.02 1.51
N GLU A 34 10.63 3.67 1.41
CA GLU A 34 10.74 5.02 0.87
C GLU A 34 10.40 5.10 -0.62
N ASP A 35 10.83 4.10 -1.39
CA ASP A 35 10.56 3.96 -2.82
C ASP A 35 10.06 2.55 -3.13
N GLY A 36 8.76 2.35 -2.89
CA GLY A 36 8.06 1.10 -3.16
C GLY A 36 7.19 1.18 -4.40
N VAL A 37 6.78 0.01 -4.88
CA VAL A 37 5.69 -0.15 -5.86
C VAL A 37 4.66 -1.15 -5.35
N LEU A 38 3.41 -0.73 -5.38
CA LEU A 38 2.24 -1.51 -5.01
C LEU A 38 1.51 -1.96 -6.28
N PHE A 39 1.42 -3.27 -6.46
CA PHE A 39 0.64 -3.88 -7.54
C PHE A 39 -0.77 -4.20 -7.07
N LEU A 40 -1.75 -3.72 -7.82
CA LEU A 40 -3.17 -3.89 -7.53
C LEU A 40 -3.85 -4.68 -8.65
N ARG A 41 -4.71 -5.62 -8.26
CA ARG A 41 -5.58 -6.36 -9.16
C ARG A 41 -6.93 -6.59 -8.49
N ASP A 42 -8.01 -6.27 -9.19
CA ASP A 42 -9.38 -6.46 -8.69
C ASP A 42 -9.62 -5.90 -7.29
N GLY A 43 -9.06 -4.72 -7.00
CA GLY A 43 -9.16 -4.06 -5.69
C GLY A 43 -8.35 -4.72 -4.57
N ARG A 44 -7.52 -5.73 -4.87
CA ARG A 44 -6.64 -6.42 -3.93
C ARG A 44 -5.18 -6.08 -4.19
N ILE A 45 -4.40 -6.08 -3.11
CA ILE A 45 -2.94 -5.97 -3.17
C ILE A 45 -2.40 -7.32 -3.65
N GLN A 46 -1.74 -7.32 -4.81
CA GLN A 46 -1.01 -8.48 -5.33
C GLN A 46 0.38 -8.58 -4.72
N ALA A 47 1.11 -7.46 -4.69
CA ALA A 47 2.44 -7.39 -4.13
C ALA A 47 2.78 -5.94 -3.74
N LEU A 48 3.59 -5.80 -2.69
CA LEU A 48 4.28 -4.56 -2.33
C LEU A 48 5.77 -4.89 -2.32
N LEU A 49 6.53 -4.26 -3.21
CA LEU A 49 7.96 -4.52 -3.40
C LEU A 49 8.74 -3.21 -3.41
N PRO A 50 10.04 -3.22 -3.07
CA PRO A 50 10.94 -2.13 -3.41
C PRO A 50 10.91 -1.85 -4.93
N TRP A 51 11.04 -0.59 -5.33
CA TRP A 51 11.01 -0.19 -6.74
C TRP A 51 12.00 -0.99 -7.61
N GLN A 52 13.23 -1.19 -7.11
CA GLN A 52 14.31 -1.88 -7.81
C GLN A 52 13.95 -3.34 -8.17
N GLU A 53 13.15 -3.98 -7.32
CA GLU A 53 12.67 -5.34 -7.57
C GLU A 53 11.41 -5.34 -8.43
N GLY A 54 10.50 -4.38 -8.19
CA GLY A 54 9.22 -4.27 -8.87
C GLY A 54 9.30 -3.80 -10.32
N GLU A 55 10.30 -3.00 -10.66
CA GLU A 55 10.44 -2.37 -11.99
C GLU A 55 10.44 -3.39 -13.13
N ARG A 56 11.08 -4.55 -12.92
CA ARG A 56 11.14 -5.64 -13.91
C ARG A 56 9.79 -6.25 -14.26
N PHE A 57 8.77 -6.04 -13.44
CA PHE A 57 7.43 -6.58 -13.64
C PHE A 57 6.48 -5.58 -14.31
N LEU A 58 6.90 -4.33 -14.47
CA LEU A 58 6.07 -3.27 -15.04
C LEU A 58 5.87 -3.45 -16.55
N HIS A 59 4.66 -3.14 -16.99
CA HIS A 59 4.30 -3.12 -18.39
C HIS A 59 4.58 -1.73 -18.99
N PRO A 60 5.37 -1.62 -20.08
CA PRO A 60 5.72 -0.34 -20.70
C PRO A 60 4.50 0.50 -21.10
N GLN A 61 3.38 -0.16 -21.40
CA GLN A 61 2.14 0.48 -21.84
C GLN A 61 1.12 0.73 -20.73
N LYS A 62 1.38 0.30 -19.48
CA LYS A 62 0.47 0.56 -18.35
C LYS A 62 0.92 1.79 -17.59
N ALA A 63 0.01 2.74 -17.40
CA ALA A 63 0.26 3.92 -16.59
C ALA A 63 0.54 3.52 -15.14
N ILE A 64 1.52 4.19 -14.53
CA ILE A 64 1.90 4.04 -13.13
C ILE A 64 1.48 5.33 -12.43
N ALA A 65 0.74 5.21 -11.33
CA ALA A 65 0.42 6.35 -10.51
C ALA A 65 1.57 6.60 -9.52
N THR A 66 2.06 7.83 -9.44
CA THR A 66 3.17 8.17 -8.53
C THR A 66 2.67 9.09 -7.42
N CYS A 67 2.97 8.75 -6.17
CA CYS A 67 2.68 9.55 -5.00
C CYS A 67 3.98 10.13 -4.45
N ALA A 68 4.34 11.34 -4.87
CA ALA A 68 5.65 11.94 -4.57
C ALA A 68 5.69 12.81 -3.31
N VAL A 69 4.52 13.19 -2.76
CA VAL A 69 4.40 14.18 -1.66
C VAL A 69 3.69 13.61 -0.42
N SER A 70 3.41 12.30 -0.42
CA SER A 70 2.66 11.65 0.66
C SER A 70 3.11 10.21 0.80
N TYR A 71 3.10 9.69 2.04
CA TYR A 71 3.27 8.26 2.28
C TYR A 71 1.91 7.55 2.21
N CYS A 72 1.89 6.39 1.56
CA CYS A 72 0.72 5.54 1.43
C CYS A 72 0.61 4.63 2.64
N CYS A 73 -0.43 4.83 3.45
CA CYS A 73 -0.81 3.94 4.55
C CYS A 73 -1.99 3.05 4.16
N ARG A 74 -2.19 1.97 4.93
CA ARG A 74 -3.50 1.27 4.90
C ARG A 74 -4.61 2.24 5.31
N GLY A 75 -5.79 2.08 4.73
CA GLY A 75 -6.97 2.84 5.11
C GLY A 75 -7.28 2.69 6.60
N LEU A 76 -7.70 3.79 7.23
CA LEU A 76 -8.07 3.78 8.65
C LEU A 76 -9.38 3.02 8.84
N SER A 77 -9.41 2.14 9.85
CA SER A 77 -10.66 1.55 10.34
C SER A 77 -11.33 2.51 11.32
N MET A 78 -12.61 2.80 11.12
CA MET A 78 -13.44 3.57 12.05
C MET A 78 -14.42 2.61 12.75
N PRO A 79 -14.06 2.04 13.91
CA PRO A 79 -14.88 1.02 14.57
C PRO A 79 -16.15 1.59 15.19
N THR A 80 -16.14 2.87 15.56
CA THR A 80 -17.27 3.54 16.20
C THR A 80 -17.63 4.79 15.40
N SER A 81 -18.86 4.85 14.89
CA SER A 81 -19.41 6.04 14.27
C SER A 81 -20.91 6.14 14.56
N THR A 82 -21.41 7.36 14.76
CA THR A 82 -22.85 7.63 14.86
C THR A 82 -23.28 8.33 13.59
N ILE A 83 -24.07 7.65 12.75
CA ILE A 83 -24.63 8.23 11.53
C ILE A 83 -26.00 8.81 11.88
N ARG A 84 -26.11 10.14 11.98
CA ARG A 84 -27.41 10.81 12.10
C ARG A 84 -28.03 10.95 10.71
N LYS A 85 -29.24 10.45 10.51
CA LYS A 85 -30.00 10.73 9.28
C LYS A 85 -30.39 12.22 9.23
N PRO A 86 -30.28 12.88 8.07
CA PRO A 86 -30.85 14.21 7.89
C PRO A 86 -32.38 14.14 8.04
N ARG A 87 -32.97 15.17 8.65
CA ARG A 87 -34.42 15.32 8.82
C ARG A 87 -35.12 15.48 7.48
#